data_AF-A0A0D9WPR3-F1
#
_entry.id   AF-A0A0D9WPR3-F1
#
_cell.length_a   1.000
_cell.length_b   1.000
_cell.length_c   1.000
_cell.angle_alpha   90.00
_cell.angle_beta   90.00
_cell.angle_gamma   90.00
#
_symmetry.space_group_name_H-M   'P 1'
#
loop_
_entity.id
_entity.type
_entity.pdbx_description
1 polymer ?
#
loop_
_entity_poly.entity_id
_entity_poly.type
_entity_poly.pdbx_seq_one_letter_code
_entity_poly.pdbx_strand_id
1 'polypeptide(L)'
;METKQVLHMNPGQSETSYARNSTVQGIIDKEKLDSFYIPIYTPLENEVNEIIEEEGSFKINKMLMRHPFHGIDDSLVSPKMIALALRAVFESTIVLHFGPSEEIMDEFTRILERNFSSKSGWRAVLDAEYPVVLLSLSLTRVI
;
A
#
# COMPACT_ATOMS: atom_id res chain seq x y z
N MET A 1 0.56 -5.65 23.15
CA MET A 1 0.29 -5.51 21.71
C MET A 1 1.46 -6.11 20.95
N GLU A 2 1.29 -7.32 20.43
CA GLU A 2 2.24 -7.84 19.42
C GLU A 2 1.91 -7.18 18.08
N THR A 3 2.92 -6.65 17.39
CA THR A 3 2.78 -6.12 16.03
C THR A 3 2.53 -7.29 15.08
N LYS A 4 1.26 -7.58 14.78
CA LYS A 4 0.91 -8.54 13.72
C LYS A 4 1.35 -7.95 12.38
N GLN A 5 2.41 -8.53 11.83
CA GLN A 5 3.03 -8.24 10.53
C GLN A 5 3.53 -6.79 10.31
N VAL A 6 4.84 -6.64 10.54
CA VAL A 6 5.63 -5.59 9.88
C VAL A 6 5.91 -6.06 8.45
N LEU A 7 5.54 -5.25 7.45
CA LEU A 7 5.83 -5.54 6.05
C LEU A 7 7.33 -5.33 5.77
N HIS A 8 8.08 -6.43 5.74
CA HIS A 8 9.47 -6.46 5.34
C HIS A 8 9.57 -6.61 3.81
N MET A 9 10.38 -5.77 3.16
CA MET A 9 10.68 -5.93 1.73
C MET A 9 11.57 -7.15 1.51
N ASN A 10 10.98 -8.29 1.19
CA ASN A 10 11.75 -9.49 0.87
C ASN A 10 12.44 -9.35 -0.50
N PRO A 11 13.65 -9.93 -0.67
CA PRO A 11 14.25 -10.09 -1.98
C PRO A 11 13.37 -11.03 -2.82
N GLY A 12 12.46 -10.44 -3.60
CA GLY A 12 11.57 -11.19 -4.47
C GLY A 12 12.35 -12.00 -5.51
N GLN A 13 11.72 -13.04 -6.07
CA GLN A 13 12.25 -13.81 -7.19
C GLN A 13 11.64 -13.38 -8.54
N SER A 14 10.69 -12.44 -8.54
CA SER A 14 10.03 -11.94 -9.75
C SER A 14 10.95 -11.02 -10.57
N GLU A 15 10.61 -10.79 -11.84
CA GLU A 15 11.30 -9.82 -12.70
C GLU A 15 11.22 -8.37 -12.16
N THR A 16 10.25 -8.10 -11.31
CA THR A 16 10.05 -6.80 -10.62
C THR A 16 10.79 -6.71 -9.29
N SER A 17 11.41 -7.79 -8.83
CA SER A 17 12.21 -7.78 -7.60
C SER A 17 13.43 -6.90 -7.74
N TYR A 18 13.84 -6.22 -6.65
CA TYR A 18 15.12 -5.50 -6.61
C TYR A 18 16.30 -6.42 -6.97
N ALA A 19 16.26 -7.69 -6.55
CA ALA A 19 17.30 -8.67 -6.84
C ALA A 19 17.47 -8.97 -8.35
N ARG A 20 16.46 -8.66 -9.18
CA ARG A 20 16.50 -8.84 -10.64
C ARG A 20 16.35 -7.56 -11.44
N ASN A 21 16.03 -6.43 -10.80
CA ASN A 21 15.93 -5.13 -11.47
C ASN A 21 17.28 -4.42 -11.47
N SER A 22 17.99 -4.54 -12.60
CA SER A 22 19.30 -3.92 -12.83
C SER A 22 19.31 -2.40 -12.66
N THR A 23 18.16 -1.72 -12.84
CA THR A 23 18.07 -0.27 -12.69
C THR A 23 18.15 0.15 -11.22
N VAL A 24 17.48 -0.56 -10.31
CA VAL A 24 17.50 -0.21 -8.87
C VAL A 24 18.77 -0.72 -8.18
N GLN A 25 19.34 -1.85 -8.65
CA GLN A 25 20.56 -2.47 -8.10
C GLN A 25 21.80 -1.56 -8.11
N GLY A 26 21.82 -0.50 -8.93
CA GLY A 26 22.91 0.48 -8.98
C GLY A 26 22.63 1.80 -8.25
N ILE A 27 21.37 2.08 -7.89
CA ILE A 27 20.94 3.39 -7.36
C ILE A 27 20.72 3.32 -5.84
N ILE A 28 20.32 2.15 -5.31
CA ILE A 28 19.97 1.97 -3.90
C ILE A 28 20.92 0.98 -3.23
N ASP A 29 21.47 1.39 -2.08
CA ASP A 29 22.26 0.53 -1.19
C ASP A 29 21.40 -0.61 -0.63
N LYS A 30 21.93 -1.83 -0.73
CA LYS A 30 21.21 -3.05 -0.33
C LYS A 30 20.92 -3.09 1.18
N GLU A 31 21.85 -2.68 2.03
CA GLU A 31 21.66 -2.69 3.48
C GLU A 31 20.59 -1.67 3.90
N LYS A 32 20.55 -0.52 3.23
CA LYS A 32 19.44 0.44 3.38
C LYS A 32 18.11 -0.15 2.91
N LEU A 33 18.08 -0.89 1.80
CA LEU A 33 16.85 -1.52 1.34
C LEU A 33 16.34 -2.60 2.31
N ASP A 34 17.24 -3.45 2.79
CA ASP A 34 16.93 -4.53 3.74
C ASP A 34 16.47 -3.98 5.12
N SER A 35 16.84 -2.74 5.45
CA SER A 35 16.39 -2.04 6.67
C SER A 35 15.23 -1.07 6.45
N PHE A 36 14.69 -0.98 5.23
CA PHE A 36 13.58 -0.09 4.93
C PHE A 36 12.25 -0.75 5.30
N TYR A 37 11.50 -0.09 6.19
CA TYR A 37 10.18 -0.52 6.62
C TYR A 37 9.14 0.53 6.26
N ILE A 38 8.04 0.08 5.67
CA ILE A 38 6.89 0.95 5.42
C ILE A 38 6.06 1.00 6.72
N PRO A 39 5.84 2.20 7.31
CA PRO A 39 5.12 2.34 8.57
C PRO A 39 3.60 2.29 8.35
N ILE A 40 3.13 1.22 7.71
CA ILE A 40 1.71 0.99 7.45
C ILE A 40 1.32 -0.36 8.05
N TYR A 41 0.21 -0.34 8.78
CA TYR A 41 -0.50 -1.53 9.22
C TYR A 41 -1.90 -1.54 8.58
N THR A 42 -2.23 -2.63 7.90
CA THR A 42 -3.55 -2.82 7.26
C THR A 42 -4.32 -3.87 8.05
N PRO A 43 -5.20 -3.46 8.99
CA PRO A 43 -5.95 -4.41 9.80
C PRO A 43 -6.99 -5.17 8.98
N LEU A 44 -7.28 -6.39 9.39
CA LEU A 44 -8.43 -7.14 8.90
C LEU A 44 -9.74 -6.62 9.49
N GLU A 45 -10.87 -6.92 8.83
CA GLU A 45 -12.20 -6.55 9.31
C GLU A 45 -12.45 -7.02 10.74
N ASN A 46 -12.11 -8.27 11.05
CA ASN A 46 -12.27 -8.83 12.38
C ASN A 46 -11.37 -8.15 13.41
N GLU A 47 -10.14 -7.77 13.04
CA GLU A 47 -9.24 -7.04 13.96
C GLU A 47 -9.81 -5.66 14.30
N VAL A 48 -10.39 -4.95 13.32
CA VAL A 48 -11.07 -3.67 13.59
C VAL A 48 -12.27 -3.86 14.51
N ASN A 49 -13.08 -4.91 14.29
CA ASN A 49 -14.23 -5.21 15.14
C ASN A 49 -13.80 -5.55 16.57
N GLU A 50 -12.82 -6.44 16.74
CA GLU A 50 -12.26 -6.82 18.04
C GLU A 50 -11.76 -5.60 18.80
N ILE A 51 -11.01 -4.70 18.16
CA ILE A 51 -10.50 -3.47 18.81
C ILE A 51 -11.64 -2.57 19.31
N ILE A 52 -12.71 -2.39 18.51
CA ILE A 52 -13.83 -1.52 18.89
C ILE A 52 -14.63 -2.15 20.04
N GLU A 53 -14.85 -3.46 20.00
CA GLU A 53 -15.57 -4.19 21.04
C GLU A 53 -14.79 -4.24 22.36
N GLU A 54 -13.47 -4.46 22.30
CA GLU A 54 -12.59 -4.45 23.48
C GLU A 54 -12.49 -3.07 24.13
N GLU A 55 -12.48 -1.99 23.34
CA GLU A 55 -12.46 -0.62 23.87
C GLU A 55 -13.80 -0.24 24.52
N GLY A 56 -14.92 -0.65 23.92
CA GLY A 56 -16.24 -0.65 24.56
C GLY A 56 -17.00 0.70 24.59
N SER A 57 -16.41 1.81 24.11
CA SER A 57 -17.12 3.11 24.08
C SER A 57 -18.13 3.22 22.94
N PHE A 58 -18.00 2.37 21.91
CA PHE A 58 -18.77 2.45 20.69
C PHE A 58 -19.42 1.13 20.33
N LYS A 59 -20.64 1.23 19.79
CA LYS A 59 -21.32 0.15 19.09
C LYS A 59 -21.22 0.37 17.59
N ILE A 60 -20.83 -0.66 16.84
CA ILE A 60 -20.84 -0.64 15.39
C ILE A 60 -22.28 -0.79 14.90
N ASN A 61 -22.79 0.20 14.18
CA ASN A 61 -24.12 0.15 13.55
C ASN A 61 -24.05 -0.39 12.13
N LYS A 62 -23.03 0.04 11.39
CA LYS A 62 -22.83 -0.29 9.99
C LYS A 62 -21.35 -0.23 9.64
N MET A 63 -20.89 -1.24 8.93
CA MET A 63 -19.58 -1.30 8.34
C MET A 63 -19.73 -1.47 6.83
N LEU A 64 -19.01 -0.67 6.05
CA LEU A 64 -18.98 -0.75 4.60
C LEU A 64 -17.54 -0.75 4.12
N MET A 65 -17.20 -1.74 3.31
CA MET A 65 -15.93 -1.80 2.59
C MET A 65 -16.18 -1.47 1.12
N ARG A 66 -15.39 -0.54 0.58
CA ARG A 66 -15.42 -0.19 -0.85
C ARG A 66 -14.01 -0.17 -1.37
N HIS A 67 -13.82 -0.53 -2.61
CA HIS A 67 -12.54 -0.30 -3.27
C HIS A 67 -12.23 1.23 -3.37
N PRO A 68 -10.95 1.64 -3.27
CA PRO A 68 -10.48 3.03 -3.42
C PRO A 68 -11.06 3.84 -4.59
N PHE A 69 -11.25 3.24 -5.77
CA PHE A 69 -11.82 3.95 -6.93
C PHE A 69 -13.33 3.70 -7.13
N HIS A 70 -14.04 3.25 -6.09
CA HIS A 70 -15.50 3.08 -6.18
C HIS A 70 -16.19 4.40 -6.56
N GLY A 71 -17.01 4.36 -7.63
CA GLY A 71 -17.73 5.53 -8.13
C GLY A 71 -16.93 6.43 -9.08
N ILE A 72 -15.67 6.07 -9.37
CA ILE A 72 -14.88 6.68 -10.43
C ILE A 72 -15.09 5.86 -11.71
N ASP A 73 -15.23 6.54 -12.85
CA ASP A 73 -15.22 5.87 -14.15
C ASP A 73 -13.87 5.19 -14.36
N ASP A 74 -13.91 3.88 -14.60
CA ASP A 74 -12.72 3.05 -14.79
C ASP A 74 -11.77 3.58 -15.87
N SER A 75 -12.30 4.24 -16.91
CA SER A 75 -11.51 4.84 -17.98
C SER A 75 -10.62 6.00 -17.50
N LEU A 76 -10.96 6.61 -16.35
CA LEU A 76 -10.19 7.67 -15.72
C LEU A 76 -9.09 7.11 -14.80
N VAL A 77 -9.21 5.84 -14.38
CA VAL A 77 -8.22 5.18 -13.52
C VAL A 77 -7.08 4.65 -14.39
N SER A 78 -6.08 5.50 -14.60
CA SER A 78 -4.87 5.14 -15.35
C SER A 78 -3.75 4.61 -14.43
N PRO A 79 -2.86 3.74 -14.95
CA PRO A 79 -1.66 3.31 -14.22
C PRO A 79 -0.82 4.48 -13.68
N LYS A 80 -0.71 5.56 -14.46
CA LYS A 80 -0.03 6.80 -14.08
C LYS A 80 -0.69 7.51 -12.90
N MET A 81 -2.02 7.60 -12.89
CA MET A 81 -2.76 8.18 -11.77
C MET A 81 -2.46 7.42 -10.46
N ILE A 82 -2.46 6.09 -10.51
CA ILE A 82 -2.18 5.24 -9.34
C ILE A 82 -0.73 5.40 -8.89
N ALA A 83 0.23 5.40 -9.82
CA ALA A 83 1.64 5.58 -9.50
C ALA A 83 1.91 6.93 -8.82
N LEU A 84 1.30 8.01 -9.31
CA LEU A 84 1.41 9.34 -8.70
C LEU A 84 0.76 9.40 -7.32
N ALA A 85 -0.38 8.74 -7.12
CA ALA A 85 -1.04 8.66 -5.81
C ALA A 85 -0.15 7.92 -4.79
N LEU A 86 0.44 6.79 -5.17
CA LEU A 86 1.37 6.04 -4.32
C LEU A 86 2.64 6.83 -4.05
N ARG A 87 3.19 7.53 -5.05
CA ARG A 87 4.33 8.44 -4.86
C ARG A 87 4.00 9.51 -3.80
N ALA A 88 2.86 10.18 -3.91
CA ALA A 88 2.46 11.20 -2.94
C ALA A 88 2.36 10.67 -1.50
N VAL A 89 1.99 9.39 -1.32
CA VAL A 89 1.94 8.73 0.00
C VAL A 89 3.33 8.36 0.52
N PHE A 90 4.19 7.79 -0.32
CA PHE A 90 5.43 7.15 0.13
C PHE A 90 6.69 7.99 -0.02
N GLU A 91 6.69 9.05 -0.84
CA GLU A 91 7.88 9.84 -1.16
C GLU A 91 8.58 10.38 0.08
N SER A 92 7.83 10.93 1.05
CA SER A 92 8.40 11.44 2.30
C SER A 92 9.14 10.35 3.09
N THR A 93 8.60 9.14 3.13
CA THR A 93 9.18 8.00 3.86
C THR A 93 10.40 7.44 3.12
N ILE A 94 10.32 7.34 1.79
CA ILE A 94 11.44 6.89 0.96
C ILE A 94 12.60 7.90 1.05
N VAL A 95 12.32 9.20 0.90
CA VAL A 95 13.34 10.27 1.00
C VAL A 95 13.94 10.34 2.40
N LEU A 96 13.15 10.12 3.45
CA LEU A 96 13.66 10.10 4.83
C LEU A 96 14.72 9.00 5.03
N HIS A 97 14.52 7.82 4.44
CA HIS A 97 15.41 6.67 4.65
C HIS A 97 16.59 6.62 3.67
N PHE A 98 16.32 6.85 2.39
CA PHE A 98 17.33 6.74 1.33
C PHE A 98 18.05 8.06 1.04
N GLY A 99 17.48 9.19 1.47
CA GLY A 99 17.94 10.54 1.14
C GLY A 99 17.19 11.12 -0.07
N PRO A 100 17.28 12.45 -0.30
CA PRO A 100 16.66 13.08 -1.46
C PRO A 100 17.33 12.60 -2.74
N SER A 101 16.56 11.97 -3.62
CA SER A 101 17.00 11.55 -4.95
C SER A 101 15.82 11.54 -5.91
N GLU A 102 15.86 12.42 -6.90
CA GLU A 102 14.86 12.49 -7.97
C GLU A 102 14.88 11.20 -8.81
N GLU A 103 16.07 10.64 -9.06
CA GLU A 103 16.25 9.39 -9.81
C GLU A 103 15.56 8.20 -9.12
N ILE A 104 15.68 8.07 -7.79
CA ILE A 104 15.00 7.00 -7.02
C ILE A 104 13.48 7.14 -7.15
N MET A 105 12.97 8.35 -7.00
CA MET A 105 11.53 8.57 -7.01
C MET A 105 10.91 8.48 -8.40
N ASP A 106 11.67 8.81 -9.45
CA ASP A 106 11.25 8.62 -10.83
C ASP A 106 11.24 7.14 -11.21
N GLU A 107 12.26 6.39 -10.78
CA GLU A 107 12.29 4.94 -10.95
C GLU A 107 11.15 4.26 -10.18
N PHE A 108 10.84 4.71 -8.96
CA PHE A 108 9.69 4.26 -8.19
C PHE A 108 8.38 4.44 -8.96
N THR A 109 8.10 5.65 -9.46
CA THR A 109 6.92 5.93 -10.28
C THR A 109 6.88 5.04 -11.51
N ARG A 110 8.00 4.93 -12.24
CA ARG A 110 8.09 4.14 -13.48
C ARG A 110 7.78 2.66 -13.25
N ILE A 111 8.30 2.07 -12.18
CA ILE A 111 8.03 0.68 -11.81
C ILE A 111 6.55 0.48 -11.50
N LEU A 112 5.94 1.38 -10.72
CA LEU A 112 4.52 1.33 -10.41
C LEU A 112 3.66 1.41 -11.68
N GLU A 113 3.93 2.39 -12.54
CA GLU A 113 3.21 2.53 -13.81
C GLU A 113 3.30 1.26 -14.66
N ARG A 114 4.50 0.69 -14.79
CA ARG A 114 4.72 -0.56 -15.55
C ARG A 114 3.94 -1.73 -14.94
N ASN A 115 3.99 -1.88 -13.61
CA ASN A 115 3.30 -2.97 -12.91
C ASN A 115 1.78 -2.90 -13.13
N PHE A 116 1.20 -1.70 -13.00
CA PHE A 116 -0.23 -1.48 -13.22
C PHE A 116 -0.64 -1.45 -14.70
N SER A 117 0.32 -1.38 -15.63
CA SER A 117 0.08 -1.48 -17.09
C SER A 117 0.14 -2.92 -17.61
N SER A 118 0.62 -3.88 -16.82
CA SER A 118 0.74 -5.29 -17.22
C SER A 118 -0.65 -5.96 -17.39
N LYS A 119 -0.70 -7.18 -17.96
CA LYS A 119 -1.95 -7.88 -18.38
C LYS A 119 -3.04 -8.00 -17.29
N SER A 120 -2.67 -7.89 -16.02
CA SER A 120 -3.59 -7.95 -14.88
C SER A 120 -4.18 -6.58 -14.50
N GLY A 121 -3.57 -5.48 -14.96
CA GLY A 121 -4.02 -4.11 -14.72
C GLY A 121 -4.06 -3.72 -13.24
N TRP A 122 -4.61 -2.54 -12.94
CA TRP A 122 -4.95 -2.18 -11.56
C TRP A 122 -6.12 -2.99 -10.99
N ARG A 123 -6.95 -3.58 -11.87
CA ARG A 123 -8.11 -4.38 -11.49
C ARG A 123 -7.73 -5.68 -10.79
N ALA A 124 -6.58 -6.27 -11.10
CA ALA A 124 -6.10 -7.44 -10.36
C ALA A 124 -5.79 -7.16 -8.90
N VAL A 125 -5.61 -5.90 -8.49
CA VAL A 125 -5.53 -5.54 -7.07
C VAL A 125 -6.88 -5.70 -6.37
N LEU A 126 -7.99 -5.57 -7.11
CA LEU A 126 -9.35 -5.82 -6.60
C LEU A 126 -9.61 -7.30 -6.40
N ASP A 127 -9.08 -8.11 -7.30
CA ASP A 127 -9.32 -9.55 -7.35
C ASP A 127 -8.32 -10.34 -6.46
N ALA A 128 -7.44 -9.62 -5.74
CA ALA A 128 -6.52 -10.23 -4.79
C ALA A 128 -7.28 -10.84 -3.60
N GLU A 129 -6.68 -11.85 -2.97
CA GLU A 129 -7.23 -12.49 -1.75
C GLU A 129 -7.46 -11.48 -0.62
N TYR A 130 -6.61 -10.45 -0.55
CA TYR A 130 -6.70 -9.34 0.40
C TYR A 130 -6.64 -7.99 -0.34
N PRO A 131 -7.77 -7.51 -0.90
CA PRO A 131 -7.79 -6.26 -1.64
C PRO A 131 -7.71 -5.07 -0.68
N VAL A 132 -7.02 -4.01 -1.10
CA VAL A 132 -7.03 -2.74 -0.36
C VAL A 132 -8.41 -2.11 -0.50
N VAL A 133 -9.05 -1.82 0.63
CA VAL A 133 -10.38 -1.22 0.70
C VAL A 133 -10.39 0.06 1.54
N LEU A 134 -11.28 0.98 1.19
CA LEU A 134 -11.73 2.06 2.05
C LEU A 134 -12.83 1.53 2.97
N LEU A 135 -12.56 1.62 4.27
CA LEU A 135 -13.50 1.27 5.33
C LEU A 135 -14.31 2.50 5.74
N SER A 136 -15.63 2.37 5.79
CA SER A 136 -16.55 3.38 6.32
C SER A 136 -17.36 2.78 7.47
N LEU A 137 -17.30 3.44 8.63
CA LEU A 137 -17.95 3.01 9.85
C LEU A 137 -19.04 4.00 10.27
N SER A 138 -20.18 3.48 10.70
CA SER A 138 -21.17 4.20 11.48
C SER A 138 -21.15 3.64 12.89
N LEU A 139 -20.83 4.49 13.86
CA LEU A 139 -20.70 4.14 15.26
C LEU A 139 -21.71 4.94 16.09
N THR A 140 -22.24 4.31 17.14
CA THR A 140 -23.00 5.01 18.19
C THR A 140 -22.25 4.89 19.50
N ARG A 141 -22.03 6.02 20.16
CA ARG A 141 -21.45 6.06 21.49
C ARG A 141 -22.40 5.43 22.51
N VAL A 142 -21.90 4.56 23.36
CA VAL A 142 -22.69 3.80 24.37
C VAL A 142 -22.49 4.24 25.82
N ILE A 143 -21.49 5.10 26.08
CA ILE A 143 -21.18 5.67 27.41
C ILE A 143 -20.94 7.17 27.37
#